data_AF-A0A817WSB5-F1
#
_entry.id   AF-A0A817WSB5-F1
#
_cell.length_a   1.000
_cell.length_b   1.000
_cell.length_c   1.000
_cell.angle_alpha   90.00
_cell.angle_beta   90.00
_cell.angle_gamma   90.00
#
_symmetry.space_group_name_H-M   'P 1'
#
loop_
_entity.id
_entity.type
_entity.pdbx_description
1 polymer ?
#
loop_
_entity_poly.entity_id
_entity_poly.type
_entity_poly.pdbx_seq_one_letter_code
_entity_poly.pdbx_strand_id
1 'polypeptide(L)'
;MVWLGACSKGLTPLIILDKGTVYHQRYINQVLLVALKYDNNVFANEWTFQQDGAKPHTHVATQEWCQNNFSSFIDKDHWPPNSPDINLLDYSIWDEFGQQINWTKVQSKKTLINELKRAVKRIRESAVLGSCQGWTNRLYRLSNNNGNYLK
;
A
#
# COMPACT_ATOMS: atom_id res chain seq x y z
N MET A 1 -10.49 0.65 9.33
CA MET A 1 -9.43 0.94 8.34
C MET A 1 -8.96 -0.37 7.71
N VAL A 2 -8.39 -0.34 6.52
CA VAL A 2 -7.78 -1.49 5.87
C VAL A 2 -6.35 -1.15 5.45
N TRP A 3 -5.52 -2.18 5.24
CA TRP A 3 -4.20 -2.04 4.64
C TRP A 3 -3.99 -3.12 3.59
N LEU A 4 -3.31 -2.75 2.51
CA LEU A 4 -2.81 -3.61 1.45
C LEU A 4 -1.40 -3.14 1.07
N GLY A 5 -0.57 -4.10 0.65
CA GLY A 5 0.60 -3.87 -0.18
C GLY A 5 0.36 -4.45 -1.57
N ALA A 6 1.10 -3.96 -2.55
CA ALA A 6 0.99 -4.37 -3.94
C ALA A 6 2.36 -4.36 -4.61
N CYS A 7 2.56 -5.30 -5.52
CA CYS A 7 3.76 -5.43 -6.34
C CYS A 7 3.40 -6.06 -7.69
N SER A 8 4.39 -6.18 -8.58
CA SER A 8 4.20 -6.78 -9.91
C SER A 8 3.73 -8.25 -9.89
N LYS A 9 3.82 -8.92 -8.74
CA LYS A 9 3.39 -10.32 -8.54
C LYS A 9 2.02 -10.45 -7.87
N GLY A 10 1.39 -9.34 -7.47
CA GLY A 10 0.07 -9.34 -6.85
C GLY A 10 -0.02 -8.48 -5.60
N LEU A 11 -1.01 -8.80 -4.77
CA LEU A 11 -1.34 -8.07 -3.55
C LEU A 11 -0.96 -8.88 -2.31
N THR A 12 -0.53 -8.20 -1.25
CA THR A 12 -0.44 -8.82 0.07
C THR A 12 -1.84 -9.25 0.54
N PRO A 13 -1.93 -10.13 1.56
CA PRO A 13 -3.19 -10.33 2.27
C PRO A 13 -3.80 -9.02 2.76
N LEU A 14 -5.13 -8.87 2.62
CA LEU A 14 -5.88 -7.73 3.15
C LEU A 14 -5.86 -7.74 4.67
N ILE A 15 -5.37 -6.66 5.28
CA ILE A 15 -5.37 -6.47 6.73
C ILE A 15 -6.55 -5.57 7.09
N ILE A 16 -7.41 -6.05 8.00
CA ILE A 16 -8.54 -5.27 8.51
C ILE A 16 -8.18 -4.75 9.90
N LEU A 17 -8.08 -3.42 10.02
CA LEU A 17 -7.71 -2.70 11.24
C LEU A 17 -8.99 -2.08 11.80
N ASP A 18 -9.75 -2.90 12.54
CA ASP A 18 -11.16 -2.68 12.83
C ASP A 18 -11.46 -2.09 14.23
N LYS A 19 -10.42 -1.92 15.06
CA LYS A 19 -10.49 -1.34 16.41
C LYS A 19 -9.46 -0.23 16.56
N GLY A 20 -9.86 0.94 17.05
CA GLY A 20 -8.95 2.03 17.43
C GLY A 20 -8.04 2.57 16.33
N THR A 21 -7.19 3.53 16.70
CA THR A 21 -6.21 4.17 15.81
C THR A 21 -5.02 3.24 15.54
N VAL A 22 -4.39 3.39 14.38
CA VAL A 22 -3.10 2.75 14.08
C VAL A 22 -2.00 3.71 14.45
N TYR A 23 -1.30 3.40 15.53
CA TYR A 23 -0.08 4.05 15.96
C TYR A 23 1.13 3.17 15.59
N HIS A 24 2.34 3.69 15.71
CA HIS A 24 3.57 3.07 15.21
C HIS A 24 3.74 1.60 15.65
N GLN A 25 3.58 1.28 16.94
CA GLN A 25 3.78 -0.11 17.41
C GLN A 25 2.76 -1.07 16.81
N ARG A 26 1.51 -0.62 16.66
CA ARG A 26 0.47 -1.44 16.02
C ARG A 26 0.76 -1.63 14.54
N TYR A 27 1.26 -0.60 13.87
CA TYR A 27 1.69 -0.68 12.48
C TYR A 27 2.83 -1.70 12.30
N ILE A 28 3.88 -1.62 13.11
CA ILE A 28 4.98 -2.60 13.13
C ILE A 28 4.44 -4.01 13.35
N ASN A 29 3.66 -4.22 14.41
CA ASN A 29 3.25 -5.56 14.85
C ASN A 29 2.16 -6.20 13.97
N GLN A 30 1.32 -5.42 13.30
CA GLN A 30 0.18 -5.96 12.54
C GLN A 30 0.38 -5.85 11.03
N VAL A 31 1.13 -4.86 10.55
CA VAL A 31 1.26 -4.55 9.13
C VAL A 31 2.62 -4.94 8.59
N LEU A 32 3.71 -4.42 9.18
CA LEU A 32 5.04 -4.62 8.60
C LEU A 32 5.51 -6.08 8.60
N LEU A 33 5.07 -6.88 9.59
CA LEU A 33 5.31 -8.33 9.60
C LEU A 33 4.64 -9.04 8.41
N VAL A 34 3.48 -8.56 7.96
CA VAL A 34 2.78 -9.13 6.80
C VAL A 34 3.52 -8.77 5.51
N ALA A 35 3.95 -7.51 5.36
CA ALA A 35 4.76 -7.07 4.23
C ALA A 35 6.06 -7.90 4.12
N LEU A 36 6.83 -7.97 5.23
CA LEU A 36 8.08 -8.73 5.30
C LEU A 36 7.90 -10.19 4.89
N LYS A 37 6.89 -10.86 5.46
CA LYS A 37 6.62 -12.27 5.16
C LYS A 37 6.18 -12.46 3.71
N TYR A 38 5.34 -11.57 3.18
CA TYR A 38 4.86 -11.71 1.81
C TYR A 38 6.01 -11.55 0.82
N ASP A 39 6.77 -10.47 0.90
CA ASP A 39 7.77 -10.16 -0.12
C ASP A 39 9.00 -11.06 -0.05
N ASN A 40 9.41 -11.54 1.13
CA ASN A 40 10.48 -12.55 1.21
C ASN A 40 10.10 -13.86 0.53
N ASN A 41 8.81 -14.25 0.57
CA ASN A 41 8.33 -15.43 -0.15
C ASN A 41 8.23 -15.20 -1.67
N VAL A 42 8.04 -13.96 -2.10
CA VAL A 42 7.81 -13.63 -3.52
C VAL A 42 9.11 -13.28 -4.26
N PHE A 43 10.04 -12.59 -3.59
CA PHE A 43 11.22 -11.99 -4.22
C PHE A 43 12.57 -12.42 -3.59
N ALA A 44 12.58 -13.33 -2.61
CA ALA A 44 13.81 -13.85 -1.99
C ALA A 44 14.83 -12.75 -1.57
N ASN A 45 14.32 -11.59 -1.14
CA ASN A 45 15.02 -10.36 -0.71
C ASN A 45 15.37 -9.31 -1.78
N GLU A 46 14.96 -9.47 -3.04
CA GLU A 46 15.18 -8.44 -4.09
C GLU A 46 13.97 -7.50 -4.25
N TRP A 47 13.70 -6.67 -3.25
CA TRP A 47 12.55 -5.76 -3.26
C TRP A 47 12.79 -4.52 -2.39
N THR A 48 12.08 -3.43 -2.70
CA THR A 48 12.12 -2.17 -1.95
C THR A 48 10.75 -1.88 -1.37
N PHE A 49 10.67 -1.71 -0.04
CA PHE A 49 9.44 -1.28 0.62
C PHE A 49 9.21 0.23 0.44
N GLN A 50 7.98 0.61 0.10
CA GLN A 50 7.54 2.00 -0.03
C GLN A 50 6.27 2.22 0.80
N GLN A 51 6.20 3.37 1.47
CA GLN A 51 5.02 3.83 2.22
C GLN A 51 4.91 5.37 2.16
N ASP A 52 3.74 5.91 2.50
CA ASP A 52 3.52 7.36 2.55
C ASP A 52 4.04 8.00 3.86
N GLY A 53 3.89 9.32 3.96
CA GLY A 53 4.34 10.11 5.12
C GLY A 53 3.43 10.09 6.34
N ALA A 54 2.53 9.10 6.51
CA ALA A 54 1.64 9.07 7.68
C ALA A 54 2.42 8.98 9.01
N LYS A 55 1.88 9.57 10.09
CA LYS A 55 2.56 9.64 11.41
C LYS A 55 3.09 8.28 11.92
N PRO A 56 2.36 7.15 11.80
CA PRO A 56 2.89 5.85 12.21
C PRO A 56 4.06 5.37 11.37
N HIS A 57 4.12 5.77 10.08
CA HIS A 57 5.15 5.38 9.14
C HIS A 57 6.44 6.16 9.41
N THR A 58 6.34 7.46 9.66
CA THR A 58 7.48 8.36 9.88
C THR A 58 8.04 8.34 11.30
N HIS A 59 7.42 7.60 12.21
CA HIS A 59 7.91 7.43 13.59
C HIS A 59 9.28 6.75 13.60
N VAL A 60 10.19 7.21 14.49
CA VAL A 60 11.57 6.71 14.58
C VAL A 60 11.65 5.19 14.68
N ALA A 61 10.89 4.59 15.61
CA ALA A 61 10.86 3.14 15.79
C ALA A 61 10.35 2.38 14.53
N THR A 62 9.47 2.98 13.73
CA THR A 62 9.01 2.37 12.48
C THR A 62 10.09 2.42 11.42
N GLN A 63 10.77 3.57 11.28
CA GLN A 63 11.86 3.76 10.32
C GLN A 63 13.03 2.81 10.63
N GLU A 64 13.46 2.75 11.90
CA GLU A 64 14.50 1.82 12.36
C GLU A 64 14.10 0.36 12.10
N TRP A 65 12.85 0.00 12.38
CA TRP A 65 12.36 -1.34 12.10
C TRP A 65 12.44 -1.67 10.61
N CYS A 66 11.98 -0.78 9.73
CA CYS A 66 12.05 -0.98 8.28
C CYS A 66 13.50 -1.15 7.81
N GLN A 67 14.41 -0.28 8.25
CA GLN A 67 15.84 -0.34 7.88
C GLN A 67 16.52 -1.64 8.32
N ASN A 68 16.14 -2.17 9.49
CA ASN A 68 16.75 -3.38 10.04
C ASN A 68 16.16 -4.68 9.48
N ASN A 69 14.95 -4.65 8.91
CA ASN A 69 14.22 -5.86 8.53
C ASN A 69 13.96 -6.00 7.02
N PHE A 70 13.87 -4.90 6.27
CA PHE A 70 13.70 -4.94 4.83
C PHE A 70 15.04 -4.88 4.11
N SER A 71 15.16 -5.57 2.98
CA SER A 71 16.39 -5.54 2.16
C SER A 71 16.63 -4.18 1.52
N SER A 72 15.55 -3.46 1.18
CA SER A 72 15.58 -2.07 0.74
C SER A 72 14.30 -1.35 1.19
N PHE A 73 14.41 -0.07 1.49
CA PHE A 73 13.31 0.74 2.03
C PHE A 73 13.46 2.20 1.61
N ILE A 74 12.38 2.81 1.11
CA ILE A 74 12.29 4.25 0.89
C ILE A 74 11.91 4.90 2.21
N ASP A 75 12.88 5.52 2.87
CA ASP A 75 12.66 6.20 4.15
C ASP A 75 11.82 7.47 4.02
N LYS A 76 11.44 8.01 5.18
CA LYS A 76 10.58 9.20 5.29
C LYS A 76 11.12 10.45 4.60
N ASP A 77 12.44 10.54 4.37
CA ASP A 77 13.08 11.73 3.79
C ASP A 77 13.20 11.60 2.27
N HIS A 78 13.08 10.39 1.73
CA HIS A 78 13.10 10.10 0.29
C HIS A 78 11.70 10.00 -0.34
N TRP A 79 10.64 9.82 0.46
CA TRP A 79 9.27 9.88 -0.05
C TRP A 79 8.70 11.31 0.01
N PRO A 80 8.30 11.91 -1.12
CA PRO A 80 7.80 13.28 -1.11
C PRO A 80 6.43 13.38 -0.41
N PRO A 81 6.21 14.43 0.41
CA PRO A 81 4.91 14.65 1.04
C PRO A 81 3.83 14.92 -0.02
N ASN A 82 2.57 14.65 0.33
CA ASN A 82 1.39 14.94 -0.50
C ASN A 82 1.50 14.39 -1.94
N SER A 83 2.05 13.19 -2.13
CA SER A 83 2.33 12.64 -3.45
C SER A 83 1.53 11.36 -3.76
N PRO A 84 0.17 11.38 -3.69
CA PRO A 84 -0.65 10.22 -4.03
C PRO A 84 -0.50 9.82 -5.50
N ASP A 85 -0.16 10.77 -6.38
CA ASP A 85 -0.02 10.55 -7.83
C ASP A 85 1.09 9.56 -8.21
N ILE A 86 2.01 9.28 -7.28
CA ILE A 86 3.09 8.32 -7.44
C ILE A 86 2.99 7.15 -6.44
N ASN A 87 1.99 7.12 -5.56
CA ASN A 87 1.70 5.95 -4.74
C ASN A 87 0.78 5.01 -5.52
N LEU A 88 1.28 3.80 -5.81
CA LEU A 88 0.56 2.81 -6.62
C LEU A 88 -0.82 2.46 -6.05
N LEU A 89 -0.96 2.47 -4.72
CA LEU A 89 -2.22 2.18 -4.06
C LEU A 89 -3.23 3.31 -4.29
N ASP A 90 -2.78 4.57 -4.23
CA ASP A 90 -3.64 5.74 -4.31
C ASP A 90 -4.09 6.05 -5.73
N TYR A 91 -3.19 6.02 -6.72
CA TYR A 91 -3.57 6.35 -8.10
C TYR A 91 -4.27 5.20 -8.84
N SER A 92 -4.34 3.99 -8.28
CA SER A 92 -4.90 2.82 -8.99
C SER A 92 -5.62 1.82 -8.08
N ILE A 93 -4.93 1.18 -7.13
CA ILE A 93 -5.47 -0.02 -6.48
C ILE A 93 -6.69 0.27 -5.62
N TRP A 94 -6.73 1.42 -4.93
CA TRP A 94 -7.90 1.78 -4.11
C TRP A 94 -9.15 2.05 -4.94
N ASP A 95 -9.01 2.65 -6.12
CA ASP A 95 -10.13 2.85 -7.05
C ASP A 95 -10.66 1.51 -7.55
N GLU A 96 -9.77 0.64 -8.04
CA GLU A 96 -10.12 -0.71 -8.49
C GLU A 96 -10.78 -1.51 -7.35
N PHE A 97 -10.23 -1.47 -6.14
CA PHE A 97 -10.78 -2.16 -4.98
C PHE A 97 -12.19 -1.66 -4.64
N GLY A 98 -12.40 -0.34 -4.68
CA GLY A 98 -13.70 0.30 -4.43
C GLY A 98 -14.78 -0.13 -5.43
N GLN A 99 -14.42 -0.26 -6.72
CA GLN A 99 -15.32 -0.72 -7.77
C GLN A 99 -15.77 -2.17 -7.58
N GLN A 100 -14.94 -3.01 -6.95
CA GLN A 100 -15.28 -4.42 -6.70
C GLN A 100 -16.22 -4.63 -5.49
N ILE A 101 -16.42 -3.61 -4.64
CA ILE A 101 -17.28 -3.67 -3.47
C ILE A 101 -18.74 -3.56 -3.90
N ASN A 102 -19.58 -4.53 -3.50
CA ASN A 102 -21.02 -4.39 -3.70
C ASN A 102 -21.63 -3.61 -2.53
N TRP A 103 -21.72 -2.30 -2.69
CA TRP A 103 -22.26 -1.38 -1.67
C TRP A 103 -23.70 -1.68 -1.27
N THR A 104 -24.52 -2.26 -2.16
CA THR A 104 -25.91 -2.65 -1.81
C THR A 104 -26.00 -3.72 -0.72
N LYS A 105 -24.93 -4.53 -0.53
CA LYS A 105 -24.84 -5.55 0.52
C LYS A 105 -24.30 -4.99 1.84
N VAL A 106 -23.77 -3.77 1.82
CA VAL A 106 -23.13 -3.16 2.98
C VAL A 106 -24.19 -2.48 3.85
N GLN A 107 -24.52 -3.13 4.96
CA GLN A 107 -25.56 -2.70 5.92
C GLN A 107 -25.04 -2.67 7.36
N SER A 108 -23.86 -3.24 7.60
CA SER A 108 -23.21 -3.27 8.90
C SER A 108 -21.71 -3.39 8.73
N LYS A 109 -20.95 -3.16 9.80
CA LYS A 109 -19.50 -3.43 9.84
C LYS A 109 -19.17 -4.86 9.42
N LYS A 110 -20.01 -5.84 9.81
CA LYS A 110 -19.82 -7.25 9.44
C LYS A 110 -19.96 -7.46 7.94
N THR A 111 -21.01 -6.91 7.32
CA THR A 111 -21.21 -7.07 5.88
C THR A 111 -20.21 -6.27 5.06
N LEU A 112 -19.76 -5.10 5.54
CA LEU A 112 -18.63 -4.37 4.97
C LEU A 112 -17.36 -5.24 4.96
N ILE A 113 -16.98 -5.83 6.10
CA ILE A 113 -15.80 -6.70 6.20
C ILE A 113 -15.88 -7.88 5.23
N ASN A 114 -17.07 -8.48 5.06
CA ASN A 114 -17.28 -9.57 4.12
C ASN A 114 -17.10 -9.10 2.67
N GLU A 115 -17.66 -7.96 2.31
CA GLU A 115 -17.51 -7.40 0.96
C GLU A 115 -16.07 -6.96 0.67
N LEU A 116 -15.35 -6.39 1.64
CA LEU A 116 -13.91 -6.07 1.50
C LEU A 116 -13.08 -7.33 1.21
N LYS A 117 -13.29 -8.42 1.96
CA LYS A 117 -12.62 -9.71 1.73
C LYS A 117 -12.97 -10.33 0.39
N ARG A 118 -14.17 -10.08 -0.14
CA ARG A 118 -14.57 -10.53 -1.47
C ARG A 118 -13.96 -9.66 -2.57
N ALA A 119 -13.99 -8.35 -2.39
CA ALA A 119 -13.55 -7.37 -3.37
C ALA A 119 -12.05 -7.47 -3.66
N VAL A 120 -11.22 -7.71 -2.65
CA VAL A 120 -9.76 -7.80 -2.84
C VAL A 120 -9.38 -8.96 -3.77
N LYS A 121 -10.14 -10.06 -3.73
CA LYS A 121 -9.94 -11.23 -4.60
C LYS A 121 -10.40 -11.01 -6.06
N ARG A 122 -11.04 -9.87 -6.33
CA ARG A 122 -11.56 -9.50 -7.66
C ARG A 122 -10.82 -8.33 -8.28
N ILE A 123 -9.85 -7.74 -7.56
CA ILE A 123 -8.95 -6.75 -8.15
C ILE A 123 -8.27 -7.41 -9.35
N ARG A 124 -8.36 -6.76 -10.51
CA ARG A 124 -7.80 -7.30 -11.75
C ARG A 124 -6.27 -7.37 -11.66
N GLU A 125 -5.70 -8.52 -11.97
CA GLU A 125 -4.24 -8.68 -12.05
C GLU A 125 -3.61 -7.70 -13.04
N SER A 126 -4.30 -7.40 -14.14
CA SER A 126 -3.86 -6.39 -15.12
C SER A 126 -3.82 -4.97 -14.55
N ALA A 127 -4.70 -4.63 -13.61
CA ALA A 127 -4.65 -3.33 -12.92
C ALA A 127 -3.43 -3.26 -12.00
N VAL A 128 -3.13 -4.33 -11.26
CA VAL A 128 -1.92 -4.41 -10.42
C VAL A 128 -0.67 -4.29 -11.28
N LEU A 129 -0.52 -5.15 -12.29
CA LEU A 129 0.65 -5.15 -13.16
C LEU A 129 0.82 -3.82 -13.90
N GLY A 130 -0.25 -3.28 -14.47
CA GLY A 130 -0.24 -2.00 -15.17
C GLY A 130 0.13 -0.84 -14.26
N SER A 131 -0.35 -0.83 -13.00
CA SER A 131 0.03 0.18 -12.02
C SER A 131 1.53 0.15 -11.71
N CYS A 132 2.11 -1.04 -11.53
CA CYS A 132 3.55 -1.20 -11.29
C CYS A 132 4.39 -0.80 -12.51
N GLN A 133 4.01 -1.22 -13.71
CA GLN A 133 4.72 -0.87 -14.95
C GLN A 133 4.68 0.63 -15.25
N GLY A 134 3.59 1.31 -14.88
CA GLY A 134 3.43 2.75 -15.08
C GLY A 134 4.16 3.63 -14.06
N TRP A 135 4.71 3.07 -12.99
CA TRP A 135 5.26 3.84 -11.86
C TRP A 135 6.44 4.73 -12.27
N THR A 136 7.42 4.19 -13.00
CA THR A 136 8.58 4.95 -13.47
C THR A 136 8.21 6.07 -14.44
N ASN A 137 7.22 5.84 -15.31
CA ASN A 137 6.69 6.88 -16.18
C ASN A 137 5.99 7.99 -15.39
N ARG A 138 5.30 7.68 -14.30
CA ARG A 138 4.71 8.69 -13.40
C ARG A 138 5.80 9.53 -12.75
N LEU A 139 6.88 8.93 -12.24
CA LEU A 139 8.03 9.66 -11.70
C LEU A 139 8.68 10.58 -12.76
N TYR A 140 8.86 10.09 -13.98
CA TYR A 140 9.38 10.88 -15.10
C TYR A 140 8.48 12.07 -15.43
N ARG A 141 7.16 11.85 -15.50
CA ARG A 141 6.17 12.92 -15.71
C ARG A 141 6.18 13.93 -14.57
N LEU A 142 6.30 13.48 -13.33
CA LEU A 142 6.37 14.36 -12.15
C LEU A 142 7.61 15.26 -12.22
N SER A 143 8.76 14.68 -12.56
CA SER A 143 10.02 15.42 -12.76
C SER A 143 9.88 16.47 -13.87
N ASN A 144 9.33 16.09 -15.04
CA ASN A 144 9.09 17.02 -16.14
C ASN A 144 8.04 18.10 -15.84
N ASN A 145 7.16 17.84 -14.87
CA ASN A 145 6.14 18.79 -14.41
C ASN A 145 6.65 19.64 -13.23
N ASN A 146 7.95 19.69 -12.97
CA ASN A 146 8.58 20.42 -11.86
C ASN A 146 7.96 20.07 -10.49
N GLY A 147 7.61 18.80 -10.28
CA GLY A 147 7.00 18.32 -9.03
C GLY A 147 5.51 18.65 -8.86
N ASN A 148 4.85 19.26 -9.85
CA ASN A 148 3.41 19.51 -9.78
C ASN A 148 2.59 18.23 -9.98
N TYR A 149 1.38 18.21 -9.41
CA TYR A 149 0.44 17.10 -9.50
C TYR A 149 0.22 16.62 -10.94
N LEU A 150 0.08 15.30 -11.07
CA LEU A 150 -0.18 14.65 -12.35
C LEU A 150 -1.68 14.68 -12.66
N LYS A 151 -2.01 14.94 -13.93
CA LYS A 151 -3.35 14.71 -14.48
C LYS A 151 -3.48 13.29 -15.01
#